data_AF-A0A3N1TD25-F1
#
_entry.id   AF-A0A3N1TD25-F1
#
_cell.length_a   1.000
_cell.length_b   1.000
_cell.length_c   1.000
_cell.angle_alpha   90.00
_cell.angle_beta   90.00
_cell.angle_gamma   90.00
#
_symmetry.space_group_name_H-M   'P 1'
#
loop_
_entity.id
_entity.type
_entity.pdbx_description
1 polymer ?
#
loop_
_entity_poly.entity_id
_entity_poly.type
_entity_poly.pdbx_seq_one_letter_code
_entity_poly.pdbx_strand_id
1 'polypeptide(L)'
;MEPRGYRMVVSTEQSFVDTCAIAERQLYTWLGEKRYDTSGIDEGRTDIAPHVFLDRDSASGRKGSYSRWRMRETPSADSGTWQSTLVVRSGSREDERRTWVQVDIEHQPAREDQFPTPAKPPRLARLLLDTLEARDVLADVATAPAFIEADDVDDLIEELCDAGRRMPVVIASVPYGQNPDTWSKNVVEPLFQHLHGLAVLYVLTPGAQSLLNRALELHPVFGGGVRTYLPGVDPAWRPDAQRHPVMSRRTIEANPRKAAAVLAVLPQRLAMRQPLPTALLSVPRLRARPRPAVDGADLAALRSENVTLTEMLGEAERAESVRVSEVNDLYAELARTERSSEELRDENEELYDKFQEFQNTVRFLRGRLDAAGDHSARHAQVDTPDVSYPETFADLLDRLHELPRITFTGAAKTTRGLDSQSVDNWLRVAWDGLLALNEFAEASSGASFSGDFLSWCKSDVNGSLSFPAAKVKMRESDYVANNGKLRTERMLPVPEAVDPSGQAFMQAHLKIGGGNTIAPRLHFFDDTPRSGLLYVGYLGPHLRNSLT
;
A
#
# COMPACT_ATOMS: atom_id res chain seq x y z
N MET A 1 8.68 -1.40 6.44
CA MET A 1 9.02 -0.12 7.10
C MET A 1 8.40 1.02 6.29
N GLU A 2 7.81 2.05 6.90
CA GLU A 2 7.34 3.20 6.11
C GLU A 2 8.53 3.90 5.46
N PRO A 3 8.55 4.08 4.13
CA PRO A 3 9.64 4.78 3.46
C PRO A 3 9.64 6.24 3.86
N ARG A 4 10.82 6.74 4.21
CA ARG A 4 11.03 8.10 4.74
C ARG A 4 11.87 8.99 3.82
N GLY A 5 12.31 8.47 2.68
CA GLY A 5 12.98 9.23 1.63
C GLY A 5 11.98 9.79 0.62
N TYR A 6 12.44 10.72 -0.21
CA TYR A 6 11.71 11.20 -1.38
C TYR A 6 12.44 10.73 -2.63
N ARG A 7 11.71 10.22 -3.62
CA ARG A 7 12.26 9.82 -4.92
C ARG A 7 11.35 10.30 -6.04
N MET A 8 11.83 11.18 -6.88
CA MET A 8 11.20 11.52 -8.16
C MET A 8 11.97 10.82 -9.27
N VAL A 9 11.26 10.15 -10.19
CA VAL A 9 11.84 9.56 -11.39
C VAL A 9 10.91 9.87 -12.55
N VAL A 10 11.35 10.76 -13.44
CA VAL A 10 10.59 11.21 -14.61
C VAL A 10 11.44 11.05 -15.87
N SER A 11 10.78 11.00 -17.01
CA SER A 11 11.42 11.01 -18.33
C SER A 11 11.10 12.31 -19.07
N THR A 12 11.87 12.65 -20.09
CA THR A 12 11.57 13.73 -21.02
C THR A 12 12.06 13.36 -22.42
N GLU A 13 11.39 13.86 -23.45
CA GLU A 13 11.81 13.70 -24.86
C GLU A 13 12.93 14.67 -25.24
N GLN A 14 13.23 15.64 -24.37
CA GLN A 14 14.35 16.56 -24.53
C GLN A 14 15.69 15.82 -24.59
N SER A 15 16.64 16.42 -25.32
CA SER A 15 17.98 15.85 -25.47
C SER A 15 18.72 15.82 -24.13
N PHE A 16 19.60 14.84 -23.95
CA PHE A 16 20.44 14.74 -22.74
C PHE A 16 21.18 16.04 -22.42
N VAL A 17 21.68 16.73 -23.44
CA VAL A 17 22.45 17.98 -23.26
C VAL A 17 21.55 19.09 -22.72
N ASP A 18 20.36 19.26 -23.30
CA ASP A 18 19.41 20.28 -22.88
C ASP A 18 18.87 19.99 -21.48
N THR A 19 18.49 18.74 -21.21
CA THR A 19 18.03 18.32 -19.89
C THR A 19 19.12 18.51 -18.82
N CYS A 20 20.38 18.18 -19.12
CA CYS A 20 21.49 18.44 -18.20
C CYS A 20 21.68 19.95 -17.93
N ALA A 21 21.60 20.79 -18.96
CA ALA A 21 21.74 22.24 -18.81
C ALA A 21 20.59 22.84 -17.98
N ILE A 22 19.36 22.36 -18.16
CA ILE A 22 18.21 22.74 -17.32
C ILE A 22 18.45 22.27 -15.89
N ALA A 23 18.81 21.00 -15.70
CA ALA A 23 19.01 20.41 -14.38
C ALA A 23 20.10 21.11 -13.57
N GLU A 24 21.24 21.41 -14.19
CA GLU A 24 22.34 22.17 -13.57
C GLU A 24 21.91 23.59 -13.20
N ARG A 25 21.19 24.29 -14.10
CA ARG A 25 20.68 25.63 -13.82
C ARG A 25 19.74 25.64 -12.61
N GLN A 26 18.77 24.72 -12.57
CA GLN A 26 17.82 24.63 -11.47
C GLN A 26 18.49 24.20 -10.16
N LEU A 27 19.51 23.33 -10.22
CA LEU A 27 20.35 23.01 -9.08
C LEU A 27 21.02 24.28 -8.53
N TYR A 28 21.65 25.09 -9.39
CA TYR A 28 22.35 26.31 -8.96
C TYR A 28 21.38 27.37 -8.43
N THR A 29 20.19 27.51 -9.02
CA THR A 29 19.13 28.36 -8.46
C THR A 29 18.75 27.91 -7.04
N TRP A 30 18.56 26.61 -6.84
CA TRP A 30 18.23 26.06 -5.52
C TRP A 30 19.35 26.24 -4.49
N LEU A 31 20.62 26.04 -4.89
CA LEU A 31 21.79 26.28 -4.02
C LEU A 31 21.93 27.78 -3.68
N GLY A 32 21.68 28.66 -4.65
CA GLY A 32 21.72 30.12 -4.44
C GLY A 32 20.68 30.60 -3.43
N GLU A 33 19.48 30.02 -3.42
CA GLU A 33 18.44 30.32 -2.42
C GLU A 33 18.83 29.89 -1.01
N LYS A 34 19.59 28.80 -0.89
CA LYS A 34 20.22 28.35 0.36
C LYS A 34 21.44 29.19 0.76
N ARG A 35 21.86 30.13 -0.10
CA ARG A 35 23.06 30.98 0.06
C ARG A 35 24.37 30.18 0.11
N TYR A 36 24.43 29.09 -0.64
CA TYR A 36 25.66 28.30 -0.77
C TYR A 36 26.54 28.85 -1.89
N ASP A 37 27.85 28.72 -1.70
CA ASP A 37 28.83 29.14 -2.69
C ASP A 37 28.78 28.16 -3.88
N THR A 38 28.40 28.68 -5.03
CA THR A 38 28.35 27.92 -6.28
C THR A 38 29.57 28.17 -7.15
N SER A 39 30.49 29.04 -6.70
CA SER A 39 31.72 29.32 -7.42
C SER A 39 32.64 28.11 -7.39
N GLY A 40 33.17 27.75 -8.55
CA GLY A 40 34.16 26.68 -8.65
C GLY A 40 33.62 25.25 -8.47
N ILE A 41 32.30 25.02 -8.54
CA ILE A 41 31.73 23.66 -8.65
C ILE A 41 32.26 23.00 -9.92
N ASP A 42 32.99 21.90 -9.75
CA ASP A 42 33.60 21.13 -10.84
C ASP A 42 33.51 19.62 -10.55
N GLU A 43 34.05 18.76 -11.42
CA GLU A 43 34.13 17.32 -11.20
C GLU A 43 34.87 16.97 -9.89
N GLY A 44 34.30 16.04 -9.12
CA GLY A 44 34.77 15.66 -7.79
C GLY A 44 34.01 16.36 -6.67
N ARG A 45 34.60 16.35 -5.47
CA ARG A 45 34.03 16.98 -4.28
C ARG A 45 34.38 18.46 -4.19
N THR A 46 33.38 19.30 -3.93
CA THR A 46 33.52 20.73 -3.66
C THR A 46 32.83 21.10 -2.35
N ASP A 47 33.50 21.88 -1.51
CA ASP A 47 32.93 22.47 -0.29
C ASP A 47 32.17 23.73 -0.67
N ILE A 48 30.84 23.73 -0.51
CA ILE A 48 29.98 24.85 -0.94
C ILE A 48 29.46 25.69 0.23
N ALA A 49 29.54 25.15 1.45
CA ALA A 49 29.30 25.86 2.70
C ALA A 49 29.90 25.03 3.86
N PRO A 50 30.03 25.59 5.08
CA PRO A 50 30.47 24.82 6.24
C PRO A 50 29.57 23.58 6.45
N HIS A 51 30.19 22.39 6.50
CA HIS A 51 29.51 21.09 6.62
C HIS A 51 28.55 20.75 5.46
N VAL A 52 28.76 21.36 4.28
CA VAL A 52 28.01 21.07 3.07
C VAL A 52 28.95 20.75 1.91
N PHE A 53 28.84 19.53 1.42
CA PHE A 53 29.66 19.01 0.32
C PHE A 53 28.80 18.75 -0.91
N LEU A 54 29.30 19.10 -2.08
CA LEU A 54 28.71 18.74 -3.37
C LEU A 54 29.70 17.87 -4.15
N ASP A 55 29.33 16.62 -4.39
CA ASP A 55 30.04 15.72 -5.29
C ASP A 55 29.40 15.81 -6.70
N ARG A 56 30.21 16.03 -7.74
CA ARG A 56 29.78 15.99 -9.15
C ARG A 56 30.56 14.92 -9.91
N ASP A 57 29.86 14.10 -10.68
CA ASP A 57 30.48 13.22 -11.66
C ASP A 57 29.66 13.13 -12.94
N SER A 58 30.34 12.88 -14.06
CA SER A 58 29.68 12.67 -15.33
C SER A 58 30.48 11.69 -16.18
N ALA A 59 29.79 10.95 -17.04
CA ALA A 59 30.44 10.13 -18.04
C ALA A 59 29.62 10.11 -19.32
N SER A 60 30.31 10.05 -20.46
CA SER A 60 29.72 9.81 -21.75
C SER A 60 30.41 8.62 -22.42
N GLY A 61 29.64 7.76 -23.07
CA GLY A 61 30.20 6.57 -23.71
C GLY A 61 29.18 5.80 -24.56
N ARG A 62 29.61 4.65 -25.08
CA ARG A 62 28.78 3.82 -25.97
C ARG A 62 27.50 3.30 -25.32
N LYS A 63 27.48 3.19 -23.99
CA LYS A 63 26.30 2.76 -23.22
C LYS A 63 25.37 3.92 -22.85
N GLY A 64 25.66 5.14 -23.33
CA GLY A 64 24.94 6.37 -23.04
C GLY A 64 25.72 7.33 -22.14
N SER A 65 25.09 8.44 -21.78
CA SER A 65 25.68 9.51 -20.98
C SER A 65 24.90 9.74 -19.69
N TYR A 66 25.59 10.15 -18.64
CA TYR A 66 24.98 10.58 -17.38
C TYR A 66 25.73 11.77 -16.76
N SER A 67 24.99 12.55 -15.99
CA SER A 67 25.52 13.57 -15.07
C SER A 67 24.84 13.40 -13.73
N ARG A 68 25.61 13.49 -12.65
CA ARG A 68 25.11 13.34 -11.29
C ARG A 68 25.71 14.39 -10.38
N TRP A 69 24.85 14.90 -9.51
CA TRP A 69 25.20 15.80 -8.42
C TRP A 69 24.67 15.20 -7.12
N ARG A 70 25.52 15.12 -6.10
CA ARG A 70 25.14 14.67 -4.77
C ARG A 70 25.57 15.70 -3.75
N MET A 71 24.59 16.35 -3.13
CA MET A 71 24.81 17.25 -2.02
C MET A 71 24.61 16.53 -0.70
N ARG A 72 25.49 16.77 0.28
CA ARG A 72 25.34 16.31 1.66
C ARG A 72 25.41 17.48 2.60
N GLU A 73 24.41 17.60 3.46
CA GLU A 73 24.28 18.65 4.46
C GLU A 73 24.29 17.99 5.84
N THR A 74 25.23 18.38 6.70
CA THR A 74 25.28 17.94 8.10
C THR A 74 25.16 19.16 9.02
N PRO A 75 23.94 19.69 9.26
CA PRO A 75 23.75 20.96 9.97
C PRO A 75 24.29 20.95 11.40
N SER A 76 24.25 19.80 12.06
CA SER A 76 24.82 19.57 13.39
C SER A 76 25.13 18.10 13.60
N ALA A 77 26.03 17.80 14.54
CA ALA A 77 26.40 16.44 14.91
C ALA A 77 25.20 15.59 15.40
N ASP A 78 24.17 16.23 15.98
CA ASP A 78 22.98 15.54 16.49
C ASP A 78 21.85 15.42 15.46
N SER A 79 21.84 16.26 14.42
CA SER A 79 20.75 16.27 13.43
C SER A 79 20.87 15.16 12.39
N GLY A 80 22.06 14.61 12.17
CA GLY A 80 22.33 13.67 11.10
C GLY A 80 22.68 14.36 9.78
N THR A 81 22.75 13.58 8.71
CA THR A 81 23.15 14.03 7.38
C THR A 81 21.99 13.90 6.40
N TRP A 82 21.63 15.00 5.75
CA TRP A 82 20.73 15.00 4.60
C TRP A 82 21.53 14.77 3.32
N GLN A 83 21.06 13.88 2.47
CA GLN A 83 21.64 13.60 1.17
C GLN A 83 20.61 13.91 0.07
N SER A 84 20.99 14.79 -0.86
CA SER A 84 20.20 15.11 -2.05
C SER A 84 20.97 14.66 -3.28
N THR A 85 20.40 13.74 -4.08
CA THR A 85 21.04 13.24 -5.31
C THR A 85 20.18 13.60 -6.51
N LEU A 86 20.78 14.24 -7.51
CA LEU A 86 20.19 14.52 -8.82
C LEU A 86 20.97 13.73 -9.87
N VAL A 87 20.27 12.95 -10.69
CA VAL A 87 20.86 12.21 -11.81
C VAL A 87 20.11 12.53 -13.08
N VAL A 88 20.83 12.88 -14.14
CA VAL A 88 20.31 12.96 -15.51
C VAL A 88 20.99 11.86 -16.31
N ARG A 89 20.21 11.07 -17.05
CA ARG A 89 20.71 9.89 -17.77
C ARG A 89 20.00 9.73 -19.10
N SER A 90 20.77 9.65 -20.19
CA SER A 90 20.18 9.34 -21.50
C SER A 90 19.69 7.89 -21.56
N GLY A 91 18.46 7.66 -21.98
CA GLY A 91 17.88 6.33 -22.20
C GLY A 91 18.59 5.58 -23.33
N SER A 92 18.38 4.26 -23.36
CA SER A 92 18.84 3.41 -24.45
C SER A 92 17.88 3.48 -25.65
N ARG A 93 18.17 2.76 -26.74
CA ARG A 93 17.21 2.59 -27.86
C ARG A 93 15.93 1.86 -27.42
N GLU A 94 15.99 1.04 -26.38
CA GLU A 94 14.83 0.33 -25.82
C GLU A 94 13.96 1.27 -24.98
N ASP A 95 14.53 2.34 -24.41
CA ASP A 95 13.79 3.38 -23.68
C ASP A 95 13.33 4.54 -24.61
N GLU A 96 13.10 4.26 -25.89
CA GLU A 96 12.73 5.25 -26.92
C GLU A 96 13.70 6.45 -27.04
N ARG A 97 14.91 6.35 -26.50
CA ARG A 97 15.89 7.45 -26.33
C ARG A 97 15.41 8.61 -25.46
N ARG A 98 14.46 8.38 -24.54
CA ARG A 98 14.06 9.37 -23.53
C ARG A 98 15.23 9.73 -22.62
N THR A 99 15.27 10.96 -22.10
CA THR A 99 16.21 11.34 -21.04
C THR A 99 15.53 11.18 -19.68
N TRP A 100 16.16 10.44 -18.78
CA TRP A 100 15.66 10.20 -17.42
C TRP A 100 16.24 11.21 -16.44
N VAL A 101 15.41 11.70 -15.54
CA VAL A 101 15.78 12.57 -14.42
C VAL A 101 15.32 11.92 -13.12
N GLN A 102 16.26 11.75 -12.19
CA GLN A 102 16.03 11.19 -10.86
C GLN A 102 16.46 12.19 -9.79
N VAL A 103 15.60 12.40 -8.79
CA VAL A 103 15.91 13.16 -7.58
C VAL A 103 15.62 12.31 -6.36
N ASP A 104 16.63 12.01 -5.56
CA ASP A 104 16.50 11.33 -4.27
C ASP A 104 16.84 12.28 -3.12
N ILE A 105 16.02 12.27 -2.07
CA ILE A 105 16.31 12.91 -0.79
C ILE A 105 16.22 11.87 0.33
N GLU A 106 17.31 11.75 1.08
CA GLU A 106 17.46 10.78 2.16
C GLU A 106 17.98 11.47 3.42
N HIS A 107 17.56 10.96 4.57
CA HIS A 107 18.07 11.41 5.87
C HIS A 107 18.79 10.25 6.55
N GLN A 108 20.07 10.44 6.83
CA GLN A 108 20.88 9.53 7.64
C GLN A 108 20.94 10.08 9.07
N PRO A 109 20.29 9.43 10.04
CA PRO A 109 20.33 9.88 11.44
C PRO A 109 21.76 9.91 12.00
N ALA A 110 21.98 10.77 12.99
CA ALA A 110 23.27 10.85 13.68
C ALA A 110 23.63 9.57 14.47
N ARG A 111 22.61 8.81 14.90
CA ARG A 111 22.74 7.61 15.73
C ARG A 111 21.91 6.47 15.14
N GLU A 112 22.41 5.25 15.23
CA GLU A 112 21.77 4.05 14.65
C GLU A 112 20.42 3.71 15.29
N ASP A 113 20.17 4.15 16.53
CA ASP A 113 18.92 3.93 17.27
C ASP A 113 17.81 4.93 16.88
N GLN A 114 18.12 5.95 16.07
CA GLN A 114 17.18 6.95 15.63
C GLN A 114 16.57 6.61 14.28
N PHE A 115 15.28 6.89 14.13
CA PHE A 115 14.63 6.74 12.84
C PHE A 115 14.98 7.91 11.90
N PRO A 116 15.13 7.65 10.57
CA PRO A 116 15.21 8.70 9.56
C PRO A 116 14.05 9.71 9.67
N THR A 117 14.36 10.98 9.44
CA THR A 117 13.35 12.04 9.32
C THR A 117 12.69 11.94 7.94
N PRO A 118 11.35 11.95 7.84
CA PRO A 118 10.66 11.94 6.56
C PRO A 118 11.05 13.13 5.67
N ALA A 119 11.50 12.84 4.45
CA ALA A 119 11.79 13.82 3.42
C ALA A 119 10.48 14.33 2.80
N LYS A 120 10.37 15.67 2.69
CA LYS A 120 9.34 16.33 1.89
C LYS A 120 9.87 16.56 0.47
N PRO A 121 9.00 16.77 -0.54
CA PRO A 121 9.46 17.14 -1.87
C PRO A 121 10.39 18.37 -1.80
N PRO A 122 11.63 18.27 -2.33
CA PRO A 122 12.56 19.38 -2.31
C PRO A 122 12.09 20.45 -3.30
N ARG A 123 12.42 21.71 -3.02
CA ARG A 123 12.13 22.81 -3.96
C ARG A 123 12.78 22.58 -5.33
N LEU A 124 13.93 21.91 -5.37
CA LEU A 124 14.59 21.46 -6.60
C LEU A 124 13.65 20.65 -7.51
N ALA A 125 12.84 19.73 -6.95
CA ALA A 125 11.89 18.95 -7.76
C ALA A 125 10.86 19.87 -8.43
N ARG A 126 10.34 20.87 -7.70
CA ARG A 126 9.42 21.87 -8.27
C ARG A 126 10.08 22.66 -9.40
N LEU A 127 11.28 23.19 -9.18
CA LEU A 127 12.03 23.95 -10.19
C LEU A 127 12.29 23.13 -11.47
N LEU A 128 12.59 21.84 -11.31
CA LEU A 128 12.77 20.92 -12.44
C LEU A 128 11.46 20.69 -13.19
N LEU A 129 10.38 20.34 -12.50
CA LEU A 129 9.07 20.09 -13.13
C LEU A 129 8.44 21.35 -13.75
N ASP A 130 8.75 22.54 -13.24
CA ASP A 130 8.30 23.82 -13.83
C ASP A 130 9.03 24.16 -15.14
N THR A 131 10.12 23.45 -15.48
CA THR A 131 10.96 23.76 -16.67
C THR A 131 11.21 22.59 -17.61
N LEU A 132 11.09 21.35 -17.13
CA LEU A 132 11.16 20.14 -17.93
C LEU A 132 9.79 19.76 -18.46
N GLU A 133 9.73 19.29 -19.70
CA GLU A 133 8.60 18.51 -20.20
C GLU A 133 8.69 17.09 -19.63
N ALA A 134 8.40 16.98 -18.34
CA ALA A 134 8.52 15.75 -17.57
C ALA A 134 7.31 14.84 -17.79
N ARG A 135 7.56 13.55 -18.02
CA ARG A 135 6.54 12.54 -18.34
C ARG A 135 6.72 11.26 -17.55
N ASP A 136 5.58 10.66 -17.22
CA ASP A 136 5.45 9.25 -16.86
C ASP A 136 4.68 8.51 -17.95
N VAL A 137 5.42 7.93 -18.90
CA VAL A 137 4.88 7.31 -20.11
C VAL A 137 4.05 8.29 -20.93
N LEU A 138 2.71 8.22 -20.85
CA LEU A 138 1.74 9.06 -21.57
C LEU A 138 1.41 10.35 -20.82
N ALA A 139 1.51 10.35 -19.49
CA ALA A 139 1.04 11.45 -18.66
C ALA A 139 2.13 12.50 -18.40
N ASP A 140 1.76 13.77 -18.46
CA ASP A 140 2.63 14.88 -18.09
C ASP A 140 2.72 15.02 -16.56
N VAL A 141 3.94 15.11 -16.04
CA VAL A 141 4.22 15.26 -14.61
C VAL A 141 4.51 16.72 -14.32
N ALA A 142 3.53 17.42 -13.76
CA ALA A 142 3.62 18.84 -13.45
C ALA A 142 3.51 19.13 -11.94
N THR A 143 3.78 20.37 -11.56
CA THR A 143 3.61 20.85 -10.17
C THR A 143 2.18 21.27 -9.89
N ALA A 144 1.53 21.93 -10.85
CA ALA A 144 0.12 22.28 -10.82
C ALA A 144 -0.73 21.12 -11.36
N PRO A 145 -1.90 20.85 -10.77
CA PRO A 145 -2.80 19.85 -11.32
C PRO A 145 -3.43 20.34 -12.64
N ALA A 146 -3.52 19.45 -13.63
CA ALA A 146 -4.23 19.76 -14.87
C ALA A 146 -5.74 19.53 -14.71
N PHE A 147 -6.54 20.35 -15.40
CA PHE A 147 -7.99 20.15 -15.46
C PHE A 147 -8.31 19.13 -16.54
N ILE A 148 -9.17 18.17 -16.20
CA ILE A 148 -9.70 17.18 -17.13
C ILE A 148 -11.14 17.60 -17.42
N GLU A 149 -11.40 17.97 -18.66
CA GLU A 149 -12.73 18.28 -19.17
C GLU A 149 -13.41 17.02 -19.72
N ALA A 150 -14.69 17.16 -20.10
CA ALA A 150 -15.49 16.04 -20.59
C ALA A 150 -14.87 15.35 -21.81
N ASP A 151 -14.22 16.11 -22.69
CA ASP A 151 -13.62 15.61 -23.94
C ASP A 151 -12.28 14.89 -23.68
N ASP A 152 -11.61 15.14 -22.54
CA ASP A 152 -10.31 14.56 -22.18
C ASP A 152 -10.44 13.22 -21.41
N VAL A 153 -11.67 12.76 -21.13
CA VAL A 153 -11.91 11.61 -20.26
C VAL A 153 -11.42 10.30 -20.87
N ASP A 154 -11.53 10.14 -22.19
CA ASP A 154 -11.07 8.93 -22.88
C ASP A 154 -9.53 8.82 -22.82
N ASP A 155 -8.82 9.93 -23.03
CA ASP A 155 -7.36 10.02 -22.89
C ASP A 155 -6.92 9.71 -21.44
N LEU A 156 -7.63 10.26 -20.45
CA LEU A 156 -7.39 9.94 -19.04
C LEU A 156 -7.56 8.45 -18.74
N ILE A 157 -8.56 7.78 -19.32
CA ILE A 157 -8.77 6.34 -19.12
C ILE A 157 -7.62 5.54 -19.74
N GLU A 158 -7.14 5.93 -20.92
CA GLU A 158 -5.96 5.34 -21.56
C GLU A 158 -4.72 5.48 -20.65
N GLU A 159 -4.46 6.68 -20.14
CA GLU A 159 -3.36 6.92 -19.19
C GLU A 159 -3.48 6.07 -17.92
N LEU A 160 -4.70 5.93 -17.36
CA LEU A 160 -4.93 5.12 -16.18
C LEU A 160 -4.63 3.65 -16.46
N CYS A 161 -5.03 3.12 -17.61
CA CYS A 161 -4.87 1.71 -17.96
C CYS A 161 -3.49 1.36 -18.55
N ASP A 162 -2.62 2.36 -18.78
CA ASP A 162 -1.28 2.13 -19.30
C ASP A 162 -0.47 1.23 -18.36
N ALA A 163 0.03 0.11 -18.90
CA ALA A 163 0.77 -0.90 -18.15
C ALA A 163 2.22 -0.50 -17.86
N GLY A 164 2.76 0.46 -18.61
CA GLY A 164 4.09 1.04 -18.40
C GLY A 164 4.11 2.15 -17.35
N ARG A 165 2.95 2.73 -17.03
CA ARG A 165 2.78 3.79 -16.02
C ARG A 165 3.45 3.41 -14.70
N ARG A 166 4.29 4.31 -14.18
CA ARG A 166 5.04 4.07 -12.94
C ARG A 166 4.46 4.83 -11.76
N MET A 167 3.94 6.03 -12.01
CA MET A 167 3.39 6.91 -11.00
C MET A 167 1.89 6.64 -10.76
N PRO A 168 1.41 6.84 -9.53
CA PRO A 168 -0.02 6.90 -9.30
C PRO A 168 -0.59 8.19 -9.91
N VAL A 169 -1.82 8.13 -10.37
CA VAL A 169 -2.60 9.29 -10.80
C VAL A 169 -3.53 9.68 -9.65
N VAL A 170 -3.44 10.92 -9.18
CA VAL A 170 -4.23 11.46 -8.07
C VAL A 170 -5.25 12.44 -8.64
N ILE A 171 -6.52 12.09 -8.50
CA ILE A 171 -7.62 12.83 -9.12
C ILE A 171 -8.50 13.44 -8.04
N ALA A 172 -8.64 14.77 -8.06
CA ALA A 172 -9.58 15.51 -7.24
C ALA A 172 -10.88 15.78 -8.01
N SER A 173 -12.02 15.50 -7.38
CA SER A 173 -13.33 15.94 -7.90
C SER A 173 -13.66 17.37 -7.45
N VAL A 174 -14.45 18.09 -8.25
CA VAL A 174 -15.01 19.39 -7.86
C VAL A 174 -16.39 19.18 -7.21
N PRO A 175 -16.66 19.71 -6.01
CA PRO A 175 -17.98 19.61 -5.40
C PRO A 175 -19.06 20.31 -6.24
N TYR A 176 -20.28 19.79 -6.19
CA TYR A 176 -21.42 20.41 -6.87
C TYR A 176 -21.60 21.88 -6.47
N GLY A 177 -21.79 22.74 -7.47
CA GLY A 177 -22.01 24.18 -7.29
C GLY A 177 -20.77 25.01 -6.95
N GLN A 178 -19.58 24.40 -6.86
CA GLN A 178 -18.31 25.12 -6.70
C GLN A 178 -17.71 25.48 -8.06
N ASN A 179 -17.04 26.64 -8.13
CA ASN A 179 -16.23 27.00 -9.29
C ASN A 179 -14.93 26.15 -9.28
N PRO A 180 -14.59 25.44 -10.39
CA PRO A 180 -13.41 24.58 -10.46
C PRO A 180 -12.08 25.27 -10.13
N ASP A 181 -11.82 26.47 -10.68
CA ASP A 181 -10.57 27.22 -10.45
C ASP A 181 -10.41 27.61 -8.98
N THR A 182 -11.47 28.13 -8.37
CA THR A 182 -11.49 28.56 -6.97
C THR A 182 -11.30 27.37 -6.03
N TRP A 183 -11.95 26.24 -6.33
CA TRP A 183 -11.79 25.02 -5.56
C TRP A 183 -10.37 24.46 -5.67
N SER A 184 -9.82 24.41 -6.90
CA SER A 184 -8.47 23.93 -7.15
C SER A 184 -7.44 24.74 -6.37
N LYS A 185 -7.45 26.05 -6.53
CA LYS A 185 -6.48 26.97 -5.90
C LYS A 185 -6.53 26.96 -4.37
N ASN A 186 -7.73 26.91 -3.79
CA ASN A 186 -7.90 27.05 -2.35
C ASN A 186 -7.83 25.72 -1.58
N VAL A 187 -8.11 24.59 -2.24
CA VAL A 187 -8.22 23.28 -1.57
C VAL A 187 -7.30 22.24 -2.20
N VAL A 188 -7.34 22.06 -3.52
CA VAL A 188 -6.61 20.98 -4.19
C VAL A 188 -5.10 21.25 -4.22
N GLU A 189 -4.65 22.43 -4.66
CA GLU A 189 -3.22 22.78 -4.70
C GLU A 189 -2.54 22.67 -3.31
N PRO A 190 -3.11 23.21 -2.21
CA PRO A 190 -2.56 22.98 -0.87
C PRO A 190 -2.58 21.52 -0.43
N LEU A 191 -3.56 20.74 -0.88
CA LEU A 191 -3.65 19.31 -0.58
C LEU A 191 -2.55 18.51 -1.31
N PHE A 192 -2.22 18.91 -2.55
CA PHE A 192 -1.25 18.23 -3.41
C PHE A 192 0.20 18.69 -3.20
N GLN A 193 0.46 19.65 -2.32
CA GLN A 193 1.78 20.24 -2.08
C GLN A 193 2.92 19.23 -1.75
N HIS A 194 2.57 18.01 -1.31
CA HIS A 194 3.51 16.95 -0.97
C HIS A 194 3.62 15.85 -2.06
N LEU A 195 2.98 16.04 -3.21
CA LEU A 195 2.91 15.06 -4.30
C LEU A 195 3.78 15.39 -5.52
N HIS A 196 4.39 16.58 -5.59
CA HIS A 196 5.20 16.99 -6.74
C HIS A 196 6.29 15.95 -7.05
N GLY A 197 6.26 15.38 -8.26
CA GLY A 197 7.20 14.35 -8.71
C GLY A 197 6.96 12.95 -8.14
N LEU A 198 5.89 12.75 -7.37
CA LEU A 198 5.48 11.45 -6.82
C LEU A 198 4.18 10.93 -7.44
N ALA A 199 3.42 11.78 -8.12
CA ALA A 199 2.14 11.45 -8.74
C ALA A 199 1.85 12.40 -9.91
N VAL A 200 1.01 11.93 -10.83
CA VAL A 200 0.33 12.77 -11.83
C VAL A 200 -0.92 13.36 -11.17
N LEU A 201 -1.20 14.65 -11.40
CA LEU A 201 -2.17 15.41 -10.61
C LEU A 201 -3.27 15.98 -11.50
N TYR A 202 -4.53 15.60 -11.22
CA TYR A 202 -5.69 16.04 -12.00
C TYR A 202 -6.82 16.61 -11.14
N VAL A 203 -7.55 17.56 -11.72
CA VAL A 203 -8.84 18.05 -11.23
C VAL A 203 -9.92 17.73 -12.27
N LEU A 204 -10.91 16.92 -11.89
CA LEU A 204 -12.05 16.62 -12.75
C LEU A 204 -13.09 17.72 -12.66
N THR A 205 -13.47 18.28 -13.80
CA THR A 205 -14.65 19.14 -13.86
C THR A 205 -15.93 18.32 -13.67
N PRO A 206 -17.06 18.96 -13.30
CA PRO A 206 -18.30 18.22 -13.05
C PRO A 206 -18.77 17.37 -14.24
N GLY A 207 -18.56 17.84 -15.47
CA GLY A 207 -18.88 17.08 -16.69
C GLY A 207 -17.98 15.84 -16.85
N ALA A 208 -16.67 16.02 -16.69
CA ALA A 208 -15.69 14.94 -16.74
C ALA A 208 -15.93 13.87 -15.66
N GLN A 209 -16.27 14.29 -14.43
CA GLN A 209 -16.55 13.38 -13.33
C GLN A 209 -17.68 12.39 -13.65
N SER A 210 -18.77 12.88 -14.26
CA SER A 210 -19.91 12.03 -14.64
C SER A 210 -19.51 10.99 -15.70
N LEU A 211 -18.70 11.38 -16.69
CA LEU A 211 -18.23 10.48 -17.73
C LEU A 211 -17.24 9.45 -17.19
N LEU A 212 -16.25 9.91 -16.42
CA LEU A 212 -15.25 9.03 -15.81
C LEU A 212 -15.90 8.00 -14.88
N ASN A 213 -16.83 8.42 -14.02
CA ASN A 213 -17.49 7.48 -13.11
C ASN A 213 -18.41 6.49 -13.83
N ARG A 214 -18.90 6.81 -15.04
CA ARG A 214 -19.63 5.87 -15.88
C ARG A 214 -18.70 4.86 -16.56
N ALA A 215 -17.50 5.27 -16.95
CA ALA A 215 -16.51 4.36 -17.51
C ALA A 215 -15.84 3.49 -16.43
N LEU A 216 -15.61 4.07 -15.25
CA LEU A 216 -14.95 3.46 -14.09
C LEU A 216 -15.96 3.24 -12.96
N GLU A 217 -17.08 2.56 -13.23
CA GLU A 217 -18.19 2.37 -12.26
C GLU A 217 -17.75 1.77 -10.92
N LEU A 218 -16.71 0.94 -10.95
CA LEU A 218 -16.14 0.27 -9.78
C LEU A 218 -15.10 1.14 -9.04
N HIS A 219 -14.59 2.17 -9.70
CA HIS A 219 -13.52 3.04 -9.20
C HIS A 219 -13.93 4.53 -9.13
N PRO A 220 -15.13 4.90 -8.65
CA PRO A 220 -15.60 6.28 -8.75
C PRO A 220 -14.84 7.23 -7.83
N VAL A 221 -14.86 8.52 -8.19
CA VAL A 221 -14.45 9.66 -7.35
C VAL A 221 -15.59 10.68 -7.30
N PHE A 222 -15.87 11.26 -6.12
CA PHE A 222 -17.07 12.07 -5.94
C PHE A 222 -16.95 13.14 -4.86
N GLY A 223 -17.75 14.20 -5.01
CA GLY A 223 -18.16 15.09 -3.90
C GLY A 223 -17.06 15.96 -3.31
N GLY A 224 -16.03 16.32 -4.09
CA GLY A 224 -14.85 17.01 -3.56
C GLY A 224 -13.82 16.08 -2.93
N GLY A 225 -14.01 14.76 -3.04
CA GLY A 225 -13.05 13.77 -2.63
C GLY A 225 -11.91 13.64 -3.65
N VAL A 226 -10.85 12.98 -3.20
CA VAL A 226 -9.65 12.67 -4.00
C VAL A 226 -9.48 11.16 -4.06
N ARG A 227 -9.26 10.60 -5.25
CA ARG A 227 -8.92 9.18 -5.43
C ARG A 227 -7.50 9.04 -5.95
N THR A 228 -6.76 8.09 -5.40
CA THR A 228 -5.41 7.74 -5.84
C THR A 228 -5.45 6.45 -6.65
N TYR A 229 -5.26 6.54 -7.96
CA TYR A 229 -5.20 5.40 -8.87
C TYR A 229 -3.75 4.91 -9.01
N LEU A 230 -3.40 3.88 -8.25
CA LEU A 230 -2.12 3.15 -8.42
C LEU A 230 -1.94 2.57 -9.84
N PRO A 231 -0.69 2.32 -10.28
CA PRO A 231 -0.41 1.60 -11.52
C PRO A 231 -1.06 0.23 -11.60
N GLY A 232 -1.37 -0.20 -12.84
CA GLY A 232 -2.03 -1.49 -13.12
C GLY A 232 -3.43 -1.56 -12.54
N VAL A 233 -4.23 -0.50 -12.73
CA VAL A 233 -5.67 -0.50 -12.46
C VAL A 233 -6.36 -1.37 -13.50
N ASP A 234 -7.32 -2.17 -13.04
CA ASP A 234 -8.23 -2.94 -13.89
C ASP A 234 -9.67 -2.44 -13.67
N PRO A 235 -10.16 -1.56 -14.56
CA PRO A 235 -11.51 -1.02 -14.47
C PRO A 235 -12.63 -2.06 -14.39
N ALA A 236 -12.41 -3.26 -14.94
CA ALA A 236 -13.42 -4.31 -15.02
C ALA A 236 -13.46 -5.21 -13.76
N TRP A 237 -12.49 -5.07 -12.86
CA TRP A 237 -12.34 -5.96 -11.72
C TRP A 237 -12.71 -5.28 -10.38
N ARG A 238 -13.86 -5.65 -9.80
CA ARG A 238 -14.39 -5.02 -8.57
C ARG A 238 -13.44 -5.08 -7.36
N PRO A 239 -12.76 -6.20 -7.07
CA PRO A 239 -11.76 -6.26 -6.00
C PRO A 239 -10.58 -5.29 -6.19
N ASP A 240 -10.26 -4.91 -7.43
CA ASP A 240 -9.17 -3.97 -7.74
C ASP A 240 -9.39 -2.62 -7.06
N ALA A 241 -10.65 -2.18 -6.94
CA ALA A 241 -11.04 -0.89 -6.37
C ALA A 241 -10.45 -0.62 -4.99
N GLN A 242 -10.16 -1.67 -4.21
CA GLN A 242 -9.56 -1.59 -2.89
C GLN A 242 -8.11 -1.11 -2.90
N ARG A 243 -7.37 -1.35 -4.00
CA ARG A 243 -6.00 -0.86 -4.20
C ARG A 243 -5.94 0.66 -4.41
N HIS A 244 -7.06 1.28 -4.78
CA HIS A 244 -7.15 2.67 -5.20
C HIS A 244 -7.91 3.51 -4.17
N PRO A 245 -7.25 4.00 -3.10
CA PRO A 245 -7.93 4.62 -1.96
C PRO A 245 -8.59 5.93 -2.33
N VAL A 246 -9.71 6.23 -1.66
CA VAL A 246 -10.46 7.49 -1.77
C VAL A 246 -10.41 8.24 -0.45
N MET A 247 -9.97 9.50 -0.49
CA MET A 247 -10.04 10.44 0.62
C MET A 247 -11.27 11.34 0.48
N SER A 248 -12.15 11.29 1.47
CA SER A 248 -13.39 12.09 1.45
C SER A 248 -13.13 13.57 1.64
N ARG A 249 -14.00 14.42 1.07
CA ARG A 249 -14.01 15.87 1.31
C ARG A 249 -14.06 16.23 2.80
N ARG A 250 -14.87 15.50 3.58
CA ARG A 250 -14.97 15.71 5.04
C ARG A 250 -13.62 15.53 5.73
N THR A 251 -12.83 14.54 5.31
CA THR A 251 -11.48 14.31 5.84
C THR A 251 -10.54 15.45 5.47
N ILE A 252 -10.62 15.94 4.22
CA ILE A 252 -9.80 17.05 3.71
C ILE A 252 -10.11 18.33 4.50
N GLU A 253 -11.38 18.69 4.65
CA GLU A 253 -11.81 19.92 5.31
C GLU A 253 -11.56 19.90 6.83
N ALA A 254 -11.67 18.74 7.47
CA ALA A 254 -11.44 18.61 8.91
C ALA A 254 -10.00 18.96 9.32
N ASN A 255 -9.00 18.57 8.51
CA ASN A 255 -7.61 18.96 8.73
C ASN A 255 -6.79 18.90 7.43
N PRO A 256 -6.74 20.00 6.65
CA PRO A 256 -6.09 20.02 5.35
C PRO A 256 -4.61 19.64 5.39
N ARG A 257 -3.89 20.07 6.43
CA ARG A 257 -2.45 19.75 6.59
C ARG A 257 -2.22 18.28 6.83
N LYS A 258 -3.03 17.66 7.70
CA LYS A 258 -2.95 16.21 7.96
C LYS A 258 -3.39 15.41 6.74
N ALA A 259 -4.43 15.86 6.03
CA ALA A 259 -4.90 15.25 4.79
C ALA A 259 -3.79 15.22 3.72
N ALA A 260 -3.10 16.35 3.50
CA ALA A 260 -1.97 16.42 2.57
C ALA A 260 -0.84 15.46 2.93
N ALA A 261 -0.49 15.37 4.23
CA ALA A 261 0.52 14.43 4.70
C ALA A 261 0.10 12.96 4.48
N VAL A 262 -1.15 12.60 4.80
CA VAL A 262 -1.67 11.24 4.62
C VAL A 262 -1.74 10.86 3.13
N LEU A 263 -2.20 11.79 2.28
CA LEU A 263 -2.31 11.56 0.84
C LEU A 263 -0.95 11.24 0.19
N ALA A 264 0.13 11.82 0.70
CA ALA A 264 1.48 11.61 0.17
C ALA A 264 2.14 10.28 0.57
N VAL A 265 1.67 9.61 1.64
CA VAL A 265 2.31 8.39 2.17
C VAL A 265 2.39 7.28 1.12
N LEU A 266 1.30 7.05 0.39
CA LEU A 266 1.22 5.95 -0.57
C LEU A 266 2.06 6.23 -1.84
N PRO A 267 1.95 7.39 -2.51
CA PRO A 267 2.86 7.78 -3.60
C PRO A 267 4.34 7.75 -3.21
N GLN A 268 4.70 8.29 -2.05
CA GLN A 268 6.07 8.24 -1.54
C GLN A 268 6.54 6.79 -1.34
N ARG A 269 5.66 5.92 -0.85
CA ARG A 269 5.97 4.49 -0.68
C ARG A 269 6.17 3.76 -1.98
N LEU A 270 5.32 4.02 -2.97
CA LEU A 270 5.44 3.44 -4.29
C LEU A 270 6.76 3.87 -4.94
N ALA A 271 7.06 5.16 -4.94
CA ALA A 271 8.27 5.71 -5.54
C ALA A 271 9.56 5.11 -4.96
N MET A 272 9.62 4.90 -3.64
CA MET A 272 10.81 4.32 -2.98
C MET A 272 10.98 2.83 -3.24
N ARG A 273 9.88 2.09 -3.48
CA ARG A 273 9.90 0.62 -3.67
C ARG A 273 10.01 0.20 -5.12
N GLN A 274 9.55 1.04 -6.04
CA GLN A 274 9.52 0.69 -7.45
C GLN A 274 10.95 0.61 -8.01
N PRO A 275 11.27 -0.43 -8.81
CA PRO A 275 12.59 -0.55 -9.41
C PRO A 275 12.86 0.66 -10.32
N LEU A 276 14.09 1.17 -10.28
CA LEU A 276 14.51 2.22 -11.19
C LEU A 276 14.47 1.70 -12.64
N PRO A 277 14.17 2.58 -13.62
CA PRO A 277 14.34 2.26 -15.04
C PRO A 277 15.74 1.71 -15.35
N THR A 278 15.84 0.79 -16.30
CA THR A 278 17.09 0.11 -16.69
C THR A 278 18.21 1.11 -16.99
N ALA A 279 17.90 2.23 -17.65
CA ALA A 279 18.84 3.32 -17.90
C ALA A 279 19.47 3.88 -16.62
N LEU A 280 18.67 4.13 -15.58
CA LEU A 280 19.14 4.65 -14.29
C LEU A 280 19.86 3.57 -13.46
N LEU A 281 19.41 2.31 -13.51
CA LEU A 281 20.13 1.18 -12.88
C LEU A 281 21.55 0.99 -13.46
N SER A 282 21.77 1.36 -14.72
CA SER A 282 23.09 1.27 -15.36
C SER A 282 24.11 2.31 -14.86
N VAL A 283 23.67 3.32 -14.11
CA VAL A 283 24.55 4.37 -13.59
C VAL A 283 25.51 3.78 -12.56
N PRO A 284 26.84 3.90 -12.76
CA PRO A 284 27.81 3.40 -11.80
C PRO A 284 27.62 4.01 -10.41
N ARG A 285 27.88 3.22 -9.36
CA ARG A 285 27.89 3.74 -7.98
C ARG A 285 28.87 4.91 -7.86
N LEU A 286 28.42 5.99 -7.23
CA LEU A 286 29.26 7.16 -6.98
C LEU A 286 30.46 6.75 -6.13
N ARG A 287 31.65 7.00 -6.65
CA ARG A 287 32.90 6.98 -5.89
C ARG A 287 33.30 8.43 -5.73
N ALA A 288 33.06 9.00 -4.55
CA ALA A 288 33.52 10.36 -4.26
C ALA A 288 35.03 10.41 -4.47
N ARG A 289 35.51 11.48 -5.10
CA ARG A 289 36.94 11.73 -5.34
C ARG A 289 37.27 13.12 -4.81
N PRO A 290 38.42 13.31 -4.15
CA PRO A 290 38.90 14.66 -3.86
C PRO A 290 39.07 15.42 -5.17
N ARG A 291 38.96 16.75 -5.10
CA ARG A 291 39.24 17.61 -6.25
C ARG A 291 40.68 17.37 -6.72
N PRO A 292 40.94 17.22 -8.03
CA PRO A 292 42.31 17.11 -8.53
C PRO A 292 43.12 18.35 -8.12
N ALA A 293 44.23 18.16 -7.41
CA ALA A 293 45.11 19.25 -7.01
C ALA A 293 45.74 19.89 -8.26
N VAL A 294 45.71 21.22 -8.33
CA VAL A 294 46.48 21.98 -9.32
C VAL A 294 47.95 21.95 -8.87
N ASP A 295 48.86 21.57 -9.78
CA ASP A 295 50.28 21.26 -9.54
C ASP A 295 50.94 22.06 -8.40
N GLY A 296 51.38 21.33 -7.36
CA GLY A 296 52.14 21.87 -6.24
C GLY A 296 52.09 20.96 -5.01
N ALA A 297 53.13 20.13 -4.81
CA ALA A 297 53.26 19.27 -3.63
C ALA A 297 53.66 20.08 -2.38
N ASP A 298 52.71 20.84 -1.82
CA ASP A 298 52.84 21.43 -0.49
C ASP A 298 52.35 20.43 0.58
N LEU A 299 53.12 20.27 1.66
CA LEU A 299 52.77 19.43 2.81
C LEU A 299 51.42 19.85 3.42
N ALA A 300 51.07 21.13 3.34
CA ALA A 300 49.77 21.64 3.77
C ALA A 300 48.61 21.11 2.91
N ALA A 301 48.79 21.06 1.59
CA ALA A 301 47.80 20.51 0.65
C ALA A 301 47.59 19.01 0.89
N LEU A 302 48.67 18.24 1.07
CA LEU A 302 48.61 16.80 1.37
C LEU A 302 47.94 16.49 2.71
N ARG A 303 48.14 17.33 3.73
CA ARG A 303 47.43 17.19 5.03
C ARG A 303 45.94 17.46 4.89
N SER A 304 45.58 18.50 4.14
CA SER A 304 44.18 18.80 3.83
C SER A 304 43.53 17.64 3.08
N GLU A 305 44.22 17.10 2.06
CA GLU A 305 43.76 15.94 1.31
C GLU A 305 43.57 14.70 2.19
N ASN A 306 44.50 14.41 3.11
CA ASN A 306 44.35 13.30 4.06
C ASN A 306 43.14 13.45 4.99
N VAL A 307 42.85 14.68 5.45
CA VAL A 307 41.65 14.96 6.24
C VAL A 307 40.40 14.66 5.41
N THR A 308 40.32 15.19 4.18
CA THR A 308 39.20 14.92 3.26
C THR A 308 39.03 13.43 2.98
N LEU A 309 40.12 12.69 2.75
CA LEU A 309 40.08 11.25 2.52
C LEU A 309 39.60 10.47 3.76
N THR A 310 39.98 10.90 4.96
CA THR A 310 39.54 10.28 6.23
C THR A 310 38.04 10.50 6.45
N GLU A 311 37.54 11.70 6.16
CA GLU A 311 36.10 12.00 6.19
C GLU A 311 35.34 11.16 5.17
N MET A 312 35.84 11.07 3.93
CA MET A 312 35.28 10.23 2.87
C MET A 312 35.23 8.74 3.24
N LEU A 313 36.24 8.24 3.94
CA LEU A 313 36.28 6.86 4.41
C LEU A 313 35.19 6.61 5.46
N GLY A 314 35.09 7.46 6.48
CA GLY A 314 34.05 7.33 7.50
C GLY A 314 32.63 7.50 6.92
N GLU A 315 32.46 8.30 5.87
CA GLU A 315 31.19 8.37 5.12
C GLU A 315 30.88 7.08 4.36
N ALA A 316 31.88 6.47 3.73
CA ALA A 316 31.72 5.21 3.02
C ALA A 316 31.32 4.07 3.96
N GLU A 317 31.93 4.01 5.14
CA GLU A 317 31.59 3.03 6.20
C GLU A 317 30.15 3.19 6.68
N ARG A 318 29.70 4.43 6.96
CA ARG A 318 28.30 4.70 7.35
C ARG A 318 27.32 4.32 6.25
N ALA A 319 27.63 4.68 5.00
CA ALA A 319 26.79 4.33 3.86
C ALA A 319 26.73 2.82 3.62
N GLU A 320 27.80 2.08 3.89
CA GLU A 320 27.83 0.62 3.83
C GLU A 320 26.97 -0.01 4.93
N SER A 321 27.08 0.48 6.17
CA SER A 321 26.25 0.03 7.29
C SER A 321 24.75 0.19 7.02
N VAL A 322 24.34 1.38 6.52
CA VAL A 322 22.94 1.64 6.13
C VAL A 322 22.47 0.67 5.05
N ARG A 323 23.28 0.42 4.02
CA ARG A 323 22.92 -0.54 2.96
C ARG A 323 22.76 -1.96 3.48
N VAL A 324 23.64 -2.40 4.38
CA VAL A 324 23.53 -3.73 4.99
C VAL A 324 22.22 -3.85 5.77
N SER A 325 21.85 -2.82 6.53
CA SER A 325 20.55 -2.76 7.21
C SER A 325 19.37 -2.81 6.23
N GLU A 326 19.39 -1.99 5.18
CA GLU A 326 18.34 -1.98 4.14
C GLU A 326 18.21 -3.33 3.43
N VAL A 327 19.33 -3.99 3.12
CA VAL A 327 19.35 -5.33 2.52
C VAL A 327 18.73 -6.36 3.47
N ASN A 328 19.05 -6.31 4.76
CA ASN A 328 18.45 -7.21 5.76
C ASN A 328 16.94 -6.97 5.89
N ASP A 329 16.50 -5.70 5.90
CA ASP A 329 15.08 -5.34 5.92
C ASP A 329 14.34 -5.84 4.66
N LEU A 330 14.97 -5.72 3.49
CA LEU A 330 14.45 -6.23 2.22
C LEU A 330 14.35 -7.76 2.23
N TYR A 331 15.34 -8.49 2.76
CA TYR A 331 15.26 -9.94 2.91
C TYR A 331 14.11 -10.35 3.85
N ALA A 332 13.91 -9.63 4.96
CA ALA A 332 12.80 -9.88 5.87
C ALA A 332 11.43 -9.56 5.25
N GLU A 333 11.34 -8.58 4.35
CA GLU A 333 10.14 -8.28 3.57
C GLU A 333 9.89 -9.31 2.47
N LEU A 334 10.93 -9.74 1.75
CA LEU A 334 10.83 -10.79 0.74
C LEU A 334 10.33 -12.09 1.35
N ALA A 335 10.93 -12.54 2.46
CA ALA A 335 10.50 -13.75 3.15
C ALA A 335 9.06 -13.67 3.70
N ARG A 336 8.53 -12.47 3.97
CA ARG A 336 7.11 -12.27 4.32
C ARG A 336 6.21 -12.38 3.10
N THR A 337 6.63 -11.79 1.99
CA THR A 337 5.88 -11.76 0.74
C THR A 337 5.81 -13.16 0.12
N GLU A 338 6.90 -13.91 0.13
CA GLU A 338 6.96 -15.30 -0.34
C GLU A 338 6.00 -16.19 0.44
N ARG A 339 6.04 -16.14 1.78
CA ARG A 339 5.08 -16.87 2.62
C ARG A 339 3.63 -16.51 2.31
N SER A 340 3.32 -15.22 2.18
CA SER A 340 1.96 -14.79 1.83
C SER A 340 1.56 -15.25 0.43
N SER A 341 2.49 -15.32 -0.53
CA SER A 341 2.23 -15.81 -1.88
C SER A 341 2.01 -17.33 -1.90
N GLU A 342 2.74 -18.08 -1.07
CA GLU A 342 2.55 -19.53 -0.90
C GLU A 342 1.17 -19.79 -0.28
N GLU A 343 0.81 -19.11 0.81
CA GLU A 343 -0.52 -19.22 1.44
C GLU A 343 -1.65 -18.94 0.44
N LEU A 344 -1.51 -17.90 -0.40
CA LEU A 344 -2.50 -17.57 -1.44
C LEU A 344 -2.56 -18.61 -2.57
N ARG A 345 -1.44 -19.29 -2.88
CA ARG A 345 -1.43 -20.38 -3.88
C ARG A 345 -2.18 -21.58 -3.33
N ASP A 346 -1.90 -21.97 -2.09
CA ASP A 346 -2.58 -23.08 -1.41
C ASP A 346 -4.09 -22.80 -1.30
N GLU A 347 -4.50 -21.59 -0.92
CA GLU A 347 -5.92 -21.20 -0.87
C GLU A 347 -6.59 -21.22 -2.25
N ASN A 348 -5.88 -20.83 -3.32
CA ASN A 348 -6.42 -20.89 -4.69
C ASN A 348 -6.53 -22.32 -5.22
N GLU A 349 -5.55 -23.19 -4.92
CA GLU A 349 -5.60 -24.61 -5.31
C GLU A 349 -6.79 -25.30 -4.64
N GLU A 350 -7.00 -25.07 -3.34
CA GLU A 350 -8.17 -25.62 -2.62
C GLU A 350 -9.51 -25.12 -3.22
N LEU A 351 -9.58 -23.84 -3.60
CA LEU A 351 -10.77 -23.28 -4.26
C LEU A 351 -10.99 -23.89 -5.65
N TYR A 352 -9.91 -24.11 -6.41
CA TYR A 352 -9.98 -24.71 -7.74
C TYR A 352 -10.44 -26.17 -7.67
N ASP A 353 -9.92 -26.96 -6.73
CA ASP A 353 -10.33 -28.35 -6.51
C ASP A 353 -11.80 -28.45 -6.13
N LYS A 354 -12.27 -27.61 -5.20
CA LYS A 354 -13.70 -27.54 -4.84
C LYS A 354 -14.58 -27.12 -6.01
N PHE A 355 -14.12 -26.17 -6.82
CA PHE A 355 -14.84 -25.77 -8.01
C PHE A 355 -14.97 -26.92 -9.00
N GLN A 356 -13.89 -27.69 -9.23
CA GLN A 356 -13.92 -28.89 -10.07
C GLN A 356 -14.84 -29.97 -9.50
N GLU A 357 -14.80 -30.20 -8.19
CA GLU A 357 -15.69 -31.15 -7.50
C GLU A 357 -17.17 -30.75 -7.65
N PHE A 358 -17.49 -29.47 -7.44
CA PHE A 358 -18.84 -28.96 -7.67
C PHE A 358 -19.26 -29.09 -9.14
N GLN A 359 -18.38 -28.76 -10.09
CA GLN A 359 -18.67 -28.94 -11.51
C GLN A 359 -18.92 -30.40 -11.88
N ASN A 360 -18.14 -31.34 -11.33
CA ASN A 360 -18.31 -32.77 -11.56
C ASN A 360 -19.61 -33.28 -10.94
N THR A 361 -19.94 -32.84 -9.73
CA THR A 361 -21.20 -33.16 -9.05
C THR A 361 -22.39 -32.64 -9.83
N VAL A 362 -22.36 -31.38 -10.28
CA VAL A 362 -23.40 -30.79 -11.14
C VAL A 362 -23.55 -31.58 -12.44
N ARG A 363 -22.43 -31.99 -13.07
CA ARG A 363 -22.46 -32.82 -14.29
C ARG A 363 -23.06 -34.19 -14.03
N PHE A 364 -22.69 -34.84 -12.93
CA PHE A 364 -23.20 -36.14 -12.52
C PHE A 364 -24.71 -36.09 -12.22
N LEU A 365 -25.16 -35.11 -11.44
CA LEU A 365 -26.57 -34.91 -11.11
C LEU A 365 -27.40 -34.61 -12.36
N ARG A 366 -26.91 -33.76 -13.28
CA ARG A 366 -27.55 -33.53 -14.57
C ARG A 366 -27.68 -34.81 -15.40
N GLY A 367 -26.64 -35.65 -15.43
CA GLY A 367 -26.68 -36.94 -16.12
C GLY A 367 -27.67 -37.93 -15.49
N ARG A 368 -27.82 -37.93 -14.15
CA ARG A 368 -28.82 -38.75 -13.46
C ARG A 368 -30.25 -38.28 -13.72
N LEU A 369 -30.48 -36.96 -13.78
CA LEU A 369 -31.78 -36.39 -14.14
C LEU A 369 -32.16 -36.72 -15.58
N ASP A 370 -31.20 -36.66 -16.52
CA ASP A 370 -31.40 -37.10 -17.91
C ASP A 370 -31.79 -38.58 -18.00
N ALA A 371 -31.12 -39.46 -17.25
CA ALA A 371 -31.45 -40.88 -17.20
C ALA A 371 -32.83 -41.17 -16.57
N ALA A 372 -33.30 -40.30 -15.68
CA ALA A 372 -34.63 -40.39 -15.05
C ALA A 372 -35.76 -39.81 -15.92
N GLY A 373 -35.42 -39.19 -17.06
CA GLY A 373 -36.40 -38.56 -17.96
C GLY A 373 -36.98 -37.23 -17.46
N ASP A 374 -36.48 -36.69 -16.35
CA ASP A 374 -36.98 -35.45 -15.75
C ASP A 374 -36.27 -34.21 -16.31
N HIS A 375 -36.67 -33.84 -17.53
CA HIS A 375 -36.09 -32.73 -18.29
C HIS A 375 -36.47 -31.36 -17.70
N SER A 376 -37.55 -31.29 -16.91
CA SER A 376 -37.99 -30.09 -16.18
C SER A 376 -37.02 -29.70 -15.07
N ALA A 377 -36.49 -30.67 -14.33
CA ALA A 377 -35.53 -30.43 -13.25
C ALA A 377 -34.13 -30.00 -13.75
N ARG A 378 -33.79 -30.26 -15.02
CA ARG A 378 -32.49 -29.92 -15.63
C ARG A 378 -32.20 -28.42 -15.68
N HIS A 379 -33.26 -27.63 -15.85
CA HIS A 379 -33.22 -26.16 -15.96
C HIS A 379 -33.97 -25.47 -14.82
N ALA A 380 -34.47 -26.22 -13.83
CA ALA A 380 -35.07 -25.63 -12.65
C ALA A 380 -34.00 -24.77 -11.94
N GLN A 381 -34.30 -23.49 -11.78
CA GLN A 381 -33.57 -22.64 -10.86
C GLN A 381 -33.69 -23.29 -9.48
N VAL A 382 -32.56 -23.53 -8.82
CA VAL A 382 -32.60 -23.93 -7.41
C VAL A 382 -33.22 -22.75 -6.67
N ASP A 383 -34.38 -22.96 -6.05
CA ASP A 383 -34.93 -22.02 -5.07
C ASP A 383 -33.93 -21.98 -3.92
N THR A 384 -32.96 -21.07 -4.01
CA THR A 384 -32.11 -20.73 -2.89
C THR A 384 -33.02 -20.16 -1.81
N PRO A 385 -33.04 -20.72 -0.59
CA PRO A 385 -33.82 -20.14 0.49
C PRO A 385 -33.42 -18.68 0.65
N ASP A 386 -34.41 -17.79 0.73
CA ASP A 386 -34.20 -16.36 0.86
C ASP A 386 -33.68 -16.06 2.28
N VAL A 387 -32.36 -16.16 2.46
CA VAL A 387 -31.71 -15.83 3.72
C VAL A 387 -31.72 -14.31 3.86
N SER A 388 -32.50 -13.82 4.83
CA SER A 388 -32.49 -12.39 5.18
C SER A 388 -31.19 -12.02 5.88
N TYR A 389 -30.34 -11.25 5.19
CA TYR A 389 -29.04 -10.78 5.70
C TYR A 389 -29.17 -9.48 6.48
N PRO A 390 -28.38 -9.28 7.55
CA PRO A 390 -28.30 -7.99 8.23
C PRO A 390 -27.66 -6.93 7.32
N GLU A 391 -27.97 -5.65 7.57
CA GLU A 391 -27.45 -4.51 6.79
C GLU A 391 -26.17 -3.91 7.40
N THR A 392 -25.96 -4.07 8.71
CA THR A 392 -24.76 -3.61 9.45
C THR A 392 -24.34 -4.60 10.53
N PHE A 393 -23.12 -4.47 11.06
CA PHE A 393 -22.67 -5.22 12.25
C PHE A 393 -23.44 -4.83 13.50
N ALA A 394 -23.95 -3.60 13.59
CA ALA A 394 -24.90 -3.21 14.63
C ALA A 394 -26.21 -4.03 14.52
N ASP A 395 -26.79 -4.11 13.32
CA ASP A 395 -27.99 -4.90 13.02
C ASP A 395 -27.75 -6.40 13.25
N LEU A 396 -26.58 -6.92 12.85
CA LEU A 396 -26.18 -8.30 13.15
C LEU A 396 -26.22 -8.60 14.65
N LEU A 397 -25.71 -7.70 15.50
CA LEU A 397 -25.75 -7.88 16.95
C LEU A 397 -27.18 -7.89 17.48
N ASP A 398 -28.03 -7.00 16.96
CA ASP A 398 -29.42 -6.91 17.37
C ASP A 398 -30.19 -8.19 16.96
N ARG A 399 -29.85 -8.80 15.82
CA ARG A 399 -30.46 -10.04 15.29
C ARG A 399 -29.90 -11.34 15.87
N LEU A 400 -28.87 -11.31 16.72
CA LEU A 400 -28.32 -12.53 17.35
C LEU A 400 -29.36 -13.33 18.16
N HIS A 401 -30.43 -12.68 18.64
CA HIS A 401 -31.53 -13.36 19.33
C HIS A 401 -32.30 -14.35 18.44
N GLU A 402 -32.15 -14.26 17.11
CA GLU A 402 -32.70 -15.21 16.14
C GLU A 402 -31.97 -16.57 16.17
N LEU A 403 -30.77 -16.63 16.78
CA LEU A 403 -29.91 -17.81 16.82
C LEU A 403 -29.94 -18.45 18.22
N PRO A 404 -30.82 -19.43 18.49
CA PRO A 404 -31.08 -19.91 19.85
C PRO A 404 -29.90 -20.63 20.49
N ARG A 405 -28.92 -21.10 19.72
CA ARG A 405 -27.72 -21.79 20.23
C ARG A 405 -26.49 -20.89 20.38
N ILE A 406 -26.58 -19.62 19.96
CA ILE A 406 -25.46 -18.69 19.99
C ILE A 406 -25.67 -17.66 21.09
N THR A 407 -24.67 -17.49 21.95
CA THR A 407 -24.65 -16.41 22.95
C THR A 407 -23.42 -15.54 22.73
N PHE A 408 -23.64 -14.26 22.44
CA PHE A 408 -22.54 -13.30 22.29
C PHE A 408 -22.15 -12.71 23.65
N THR A 409 -20.89 -12.91 24.02
CA THR A 409 -20.31 -12.46 25.29
C THR A 409 -19.27 -11.37 25.10
N GLY A 410 -18.90 -11.07 23.85
CA GLY A 410 -17.88 -10.09 23.51
C GLY A 410 -18.29 -8.62 23.68
N ALA A 411 -17.33 -7.73 23.41
CA ALA A 411 -17.56 -6.29 23.48
C ALA A 411 -18.28 -5.77 22.22
N ALA A 412 -19.58 -5.49 22.33
CA ALA A 412 -20.42 -5.00 21.22
C ALA A 412 -19.86 -3.72 20.53
N LYS A 413 -19.17 -2.86 21.28
CA LYS A 413 -18.52 -1.65 20.72
C LYS A 413 -17.47 -1.99 19.66
N THR A 414 -16.71 -3.06 19.86
CA THR A 414 -15.66 -3.49 18.92
C THR A 414 -16.29 -3.96 17.62
N THR A 415 -17.34 -4.76 17.70
CA THR A 415 -18.08 -5.28 16.54
C THR A 415 -18.74 -4.16 15.75
N ARG A 416 -19.44 -3.21 16.40
CA ARG A 416 -20.00 -2.01 15.74
C ARG A 416 -18.93 -1.14 15.09
N GLY A 417 -17.71 -1.12 15.62
CA GLY A 417 -16.58 -0.40 15.03
C GLY A 417 -16.22 -0.88 13.62
N LEU A 418 -16.58 -2.13 13.26
CA LEU A 418 -16.37 -2.68 11.93
C LEU A 418 -17.19 -1.96 10.86
N ASP A 419 -18.37 -1.42 11.17
CA ASP A 419 -19.25 -0.74 10.18
C ASP A 419 -18.56 0.45 9.52
N SER A 420 -17.74 1.19 10.29
CA SER A 420 -16.99 2.35 9.77
C SER A 420 -15.86 1.97 8.80
N GLN A 421 -15.50 0.69 8.74
CA GLN A 421 -14.33 0.17 8.04
C GLN A 421 -14.65 -1.03 7.15
N SER A 422 -15.91 -1.48 7.13
CA SER A 422 -16.35 -2.62 6.32
C SER A 422 -16.52 -2.16 4.88
N VAL A 423 -15.58 -2.58 4.02
CA VAL A 423 -15.61 -2.29 2.58
C VAL A 423 -15.93 -3.56 1.76
N ASP A 424 -16.15 -4.68 2.44
CA ASP A 424 -16.20 -6.06 1.91
C ASP A 424 -17.50 -6.81 2.29
N ASN A 425 -17.65 -8.04 1.77
CA ASN A 425 -18.69 -8.99 2.19
C ASN A 425 -18.56 -9.50 3.65
N TRP A 426 -17.75 -8.85 4.51
CA TRP A 426 -17.47 -9.30 5.88
C TRP A 426 -18.74 -9.54 6.67
N LEU A 427 -19.75 -8.68 6.51
CA LEU A 427 -21.03 -8.83 7.19
C LEU A 427 -21.75 -10.11 6.79
N ARG A 428 -21.79 -10.41 5.48
CA ARG A 428 -22.37 -11.64 4.94
C ARG A 428 -21.62 -12.86 5.45
N VAL A 429 -20.29 -12.85 5.37
CA VAL A 429 -19.45 -13.96 5.86
C VAL A 429 -19.59 -14.17 7.38
N ALA A 430 -19.68 -13.09 8.15
CA ALA A 430 -19.92 -13.18 9.59
C ALA A 430 -21.29 -13.80 9.89
N TRP A 431 -22.33 -13.38 9.17
CA TRP A 431 -23.67 -13.94 9.30
C TRP A 431 -23.75 -15.40 8.89
N ASP A 432 -23.17 -15.77 7.73
CA ASP A 432 -23.08 -17.16 7.27
C ASP A 432 -22.35 -18.04 8.31
N GLY A 433 -21.26 -17.52 8.90
CA GLY A 433 -20.52 -18.21 9.96
C GLY A 433 -21.34 -18.41 11.23
N LEU A 434 -22.15 -17.43 11.62
CA LEU A 434 -23.04 -17.53 12.78
C LEU A 434 -24.19 -18.51 12.56
N LEU A 435 -24.79 -18.52 11.38
CA LEU A 435 -25.81 -19.49 10.98
C LEU A 435 -25.25 -20.91 11.01
N ALA A 436 -24.07 -21.12 10.42
CA ALA A 436 -23.38 -22.41 10.42
C ALA A 436 -23.03 -22.88 11.84
N LEU A 437 -22.55 -21.99 12.70
CA LEU A 437 -22.28 -22.31 14.11
C LEU A 437 -23.57 -22.70 14.87
N ASN A 438 -24.71 -22.05 14.58
CA ASN A 438 -25.99 -22.40 15.19
C ASN A 438 -26.44 -23.80 14.76
N GLU A 439 -26.39 -24.12 13.47
CA GLU A 439 -26.72 -25.47 12.96
C GLU A 439 -25.78 -26.54 13.53
N PHE A 440 -24.48 -26.25 13.61
CA PHE A 440 -23.53 -27.16 14.25
C PHE A 440 -23.88 -27.42 15.72
N ALA A 441 -24.23 -26.37 16.48
CA ALA A 441 -24.63 -26.53 17.88
C ALA A 441 -25.88 -27.41 18.02
N GLU A 442 -26.86 -27.26 17.12
CA GLU A 442 -28.04 -28.12 17.07
C GLU A 442 -27.68 -29.57 16.75
N ALA A 443 -26.89 -29.80 15.71
CA ALA A 443 -26.44 -31.14 15.31
C ALA A 443 -25.61 -31.85 16.38
N SER A 444 -24.73 -31.11 17.05
CA SER A 444 -23.90 -31.59 18.17
C SER A 444 -24.77 -31.94 19.38
N SER A 445 -25.70 -31.06 19.77
CA SER A 445 -26.58 -31.29 20.93
C SER A 445 -27.61 -32.42 20.69
N GLY A 446 -28.04 -32.61 19.45
CA GLY A 446 -28.98 -33.67 19.05
C GLY A 446 -28.33 -35.04 18.84
N ALA A 447 -27.04 -35.20 19.17
CA ALA A 447 -26.23 -36.41 18.95
C ALA A 447 -26.21 -36.89 17.47
N SER A 448 -26.55 -36.01 16.52
CA SER A 448 -26.54 -36.30 15.08
C SER A 448 -25.14 -36.16 14.48
N PHE A 449 -24.24 -35.47 15.18
CA PHE A 449 -22.83 -35.32 14.79
C PHE A 449 -21.92 -35.41 16.02
N SER A 450 -20.71 -35.96 15.84
CA SER A 450 -19.67 -36.00 16.86
C SER A 450 -18.35 -35.53 16.25
N GLY A 451 -17.77 -34.47 16.81
CA GLY A 451 -16.55 -33.84 16.31
C GLY A 451 -16.52 -32.34 16.58
N ASP A 452 -15.48 -31.67 16.10
CA ASP A 452 -15.39 -30.21 16.18
C ASP A 452 -16.05 -29.52 14.98
N PHE A 453 -16.22 -28.20 15.05
CA PHE A 453 -16.86 -27.40 13.99
C PHE A 453 -16.16 -27.54 12.63
N LEU A 454 -14.83 -27.67 12.61
CA LEU A 454 -14.08 -27.88 11.37
C LEU A 454 -14.41 -29.23 10.74
N SER A 455 -14.51 -30.29 11.56
CA SER A 455 -14.89 -31.62 11.12
C SER A 455 -16.33 -31.64 10.60
N TRP A 456 -17.22 -30.88 11.24
CA TRP A 456 -18.59 -30.69 10.77
C TRP A 456 -18.59 -30.00 9.39
N CYS A 457 -17.90 -28.88 9.23
CA CYS A 457 -17.82 -28.18 7.93
C CYS A 457 -17.27 -29.05 6.78
N LYS A 458 -16.50 -30.10 7.08
CA LYS A 458 -15.96 -31.05 6.10
C LYS A 458 -16.85 -32.27 5.86
N SER A 459 -17.92 -32.46 6.64
CA SER A 459 -18.78 -33.64 6.57
C SER A 459 -19.88 -33.49 5.51
N ASP A 460 -20.39 -34.61 5.01
CA ASP A 460 -21.55 -34.64 4.10
C ASP A 460 -22.89 -34.49 4.84
N VAL A 461 -22.87 -34.35 6.17
CA VAL A 461 -24.06 -34.20 7.04
C VAL A 461 -24.55 -32.74 7.08
N ASN A 462 -23.89 -31.86 6.33
CA ASN A 462 -24.14 -30.43 6.36
C ASN A 462 -25.52 -30.13 5.75
N GLY A 463 -26.30 -29.33 6.46
CA GLY A 463 -27.49 -28.70 5.89
C GLY A 463 -27.15 -27.72 4.77
N SER A 464 -28.14 -26.97 4.33
CA SER A 464 -28.04 -25.96 3.25
C SER A 464 -27.10 -24.78 3.56
N LEU A 465 -26.59 -24.62 4.79
CA LEU A 465 -25.83 -23.45 5.27
C LEU A 465 -24.38 -23.79 5.67
N SER A 466 -23.66 -24.56 4.86
CA SER A 466 -22.26 -24.93 5.12
C SER A 466 -21.29 -23.73 5.05
N PHE A 467 -20.38 -23.61 6.03
CA PHE A 467 -19.34 -22.58 6.06
C PHE A 467 -17.99 -23.11 5.51
N PRO A 468 -17.22 -22.33 4.75
CA PRO A 468 -15.97 -22.81 4.16
C PRO A 468 -14.95 -23.26 5.21
N ALA A 469 -14.60 -24.55 5.21
CA ALA A 469 -13.65 -25.15 6.16
C ALA A 469 -12.28 -24.43 6.23
N ALA A 470 -11.79 -23.87 5.11
CA ALA A 470 -10.55 -23.09 5.05
C ALA A 470 -10.56 -21.83 5.95
N LYS A 471 -11.75 -21.28 6.19
CA LYS A 471 -11.95 -20.11 7.07
C LYS A 471 -12.05 -20.50 8.54
N VAL A 472 -12.09 -21.79 8.87
CA VAL A 472 -12.19 -22.27 10.25
C VAL A 472 -10.81 -22.65 10.78
N LYS A 473 -10.45 -22.13 11.96
CA LYS A 473 -9.25 -22.53 12.69
C LYS A 473 -9.66 -22.97 14.08
N MET A 474 -9.43 -24.24 14.43
CA MET A 474 -9.79 -24.78 15.75
C MET A 474 -8.73 -24.50 16.83
N ARG A 475 -7.51 -24.15 16.40
CA ARG A 475 -6.38 -23.83 17.29
C ARG A 475 -5.64 -22.61 16.80
N GLU A 476 -5.15 -21.83 17.75
CA GLU A 476 -4.18 -20.76 17.51
C GLU A 476 -2.78 -21.37 17.29
N SER A 477 -1.84 -20.58 16.77
CA SER A 477 -0.45 -21.04 16.64
C SER A 477 0.18 -21.35 18.00
N ASP A 478 1.08 -22.34 18.05
CA ASP A 478 1.81 -22.71 19.28
C ASP A 478 2.56 -21.52 19.89
N TYR A 479 3.03 -20.59 19.06
CA TYR A 479 3.67 -19.36 19.52
C TYR A 479 2.70 -18.46 20.30
N VAL A 480 1.49 -18.26 19.77
CA VAL A 480 0.45 -17.45 20.42
C VAL A 480 -0.02 -18.14 21.71
N ALA A 481 -0.19 -19.46 21.68
CA ALA A 481 -0.63 -20.23 22.85
C ALA A 481 0.39 -20.20 24.01
N ASN A 482 1.70 -20.24 23.70
CA ASN A 482 2.76 -20.27 24.71
C ASN A 482 3.23 -18.88 25.16
N ASN A 483 2.91 -17.81 24.41
CA ASN A 483 3.26 -16.45 24.79
C ASN A 483 2.17 -15.82 25.69
N GLY A 484 2.49 -15.64 26.97
CA GLY A 484 1.54 -15.15 27.97
C GLY A 484 0.80 -13.86 27.59
N LYS A 485 1.44 -12.90 26.90
CA LYS A 485 0.78 -11.65 26.49
C LYS A 485 -0.24 -11.87 25.36
N LEU A 486 0.11 -12.68 24.36
CA LEU A 486 -0.77 -12.98 23.23
C LEU A 486 -1.91 -13.90 23.64
N ARG A 487 -1.64 -14.85 24.54
CA ARG A 487 -2.64 -15.74 25.14
C ARG A 487 -3.72 -14.95 25.89
N THR A 488 -3.34 -13.93 26.66
CA THR A 488 -4.29 -13.09 27.42
C THR A 488 -5.32 -12.40 26.53
N GLU A 489 -4.98 -12.02 25.29
CA GLU A 489 -5.95 -11.43 24.35
C GLU A 489 -7.06 -12.40 23.92
N ARG A 490 -6.81 -13.72 23.99
CA ARG A 490 -7.80 -14.76 23.70
C ARG A 490 -8.47 -15.32 24.95
N MET A 491 -8.20 -14.75 26.13
CA MET A 491 -9.00 -14.98 27.34
C MET A 491 -10.25 -14.11 27.23
N LEU A 492 -11.28 -14.64 26.58
CA LEU A 492 -12.48 -13.92 26.22
C LEU A 492 -13.62 -14.23 27.20
N PRO A 493 -14.55 -13.28 27.41
CA PRO A 493 -15.61 -13.41 28.40
C PRO A 493 -16.53 -14.60 28.11
N VAL A 494 -16.92 -15.32 29.16
CA VAL A 494 -17.97 -16.35 29.18
C VAL A 494 -18.77 -16.23 30.48
N PRO A 495 -20.01 -16.75 30.57
CA PRO A 495 -20.74 -16.77 31.82
C PRO A 495 -20.01 -17.57 32.91
N GLU A 496 -20.18 -17.18 34.18
CA GLU A 496 -19.57 -17.88 35.34
C GLU A 496 -20.00 -19.35 35.47
N ALA A 497 -21.17 -19.70 34.89
CA ALA A 497 -21.66 -21.08 34.82
C ALA A 497 -20.80 -21.97 33.90
N VAL A 498 -20.07 -21.38 32.94
CA VAL A 498 -19.17 -22.09 32.02
C VAL A 498 -17.79 -22.24 32.66
N ASP A 499 -17.21 -21.13 33.12
CA ASP A 499 -15.94 -21.05 33.84
C ASP A 499 -16.03 -20.06 35.01
N PRO A 500 -15.68 -20.44 36.25
CA PRO A 500 -15.78 -19.57 37.43
C PRO A 500 -14.98 -18.26 37.35
N SER A 501 -13.96 -18.18 36.47
CA SER A 501 -13.19 -16.96 36.26
C SER A 501 -13.92 -15.92 35.37
N GLY A 502 -15.02 -16.31 34.73
CA GLY A 502 -15.74 -15.50 33.76
C GLY A 502 -15.02 -15.35 32.41
N GLN A 503 -13.92 -16.09 32.19
CA GLN A 503 -13.16 -16.06 30.94
C GLN A 503 -12.77 -17.46 30.48
N ALA A 504 -12.81 -17.69 29.17
CA ALA A 504 -12.34 -18.92 28.54
C ALA A 504 -11.27 -18.63 27.50
N PHE A 505 -10.34 -19.56 27.33
CA PHE A 505 -9.33 -19.46 26.29
C PHE A 505 -9.91 -19.88 24.93
N MET A 506 -10.32 -18.90 24.13
CA MET A 506 -10.99 -19.12 22.84
C MET A 506 -9.99 -19.13 21.68
N GLN A 507 -9.45 -20.31 21.41
CA GLN A 507 -8.53 -20.53 20.29
C GLN A 507 -9.26 -20.69 18.95
N ALA A 508 -10.46 -21.28 19.00
CA ALA A 508 -11.26 -21.51 17.83
C ALA A 508 -11.78 -20.20 17.25
N HIS A 509 -11.55 -19.97 15.96
CA HIS A 509 -11.94 -18.74 15.30
C HIS A 509 -12.22 -18.90 13.80
N LEU A 510 -13.02 -17.98 13.28
CA LEU A 510 -13.36 -17.87 11.86
C LEU A 510 -12.62 -16.68 11.23
N LYS A 511 -12.06 -16.89 10.04
CA LYS A 511 -11.56 -15.84 9.15
C LYS A 511 -12.76 -15.16 8.47
N ILE A 512 -13.13 -13.95 8.91
CA ILE A 512 -14.26 -13.22 8.32
C ILE A 512 -13.83 -12.43 7.09
N GLY A 513 -12.69 -11.72 7.19
CA GLY A 513 -12.14 -10.90 6.11
C GLY A 513 -10.62 -10.90 6.05
N GLY A 514 -10.09 -10.41 4.94
CA GLY A 514 -8.66 -10.18 4.70
C GLY A 514 -8.46 -8.81 4.06
N GLY A 515 -7.37 -8.12 4.41
CA GLY A 515 -7.08 -6.80 3.88
C GLY A 515 -5.82 -6.19 4.49
N ASN A 516 -5.25 -5.19 3.82
CA ASN A 516 -4.01 -4.53 4.24
C ASN A 516 -4.14 -3.66 5.50
N THR A 517 -5.37 -3.34 5.94
CA THR A 517 -5.63 -2.45 7.09
C THR A 517 -6.28 -3.18 8.27
N ILE A 518 -7.32 -3.98 8.05
CA ILE A 518 -7.98 -4.80 9.08
C ILE A 518 -8.40 -6.15 8.48
N ALA A 519 -8.20 -7.23 9.24
CA ALA A 519 -8.63 -8.58 8.89
C ALA A 519 -9.53 -9.16 10.00
N PRO A 520 -10.86 -8.97 9.96
CA PRO A 520 -11.72 -9.32 11.08
C PRO A 520 -11.76 -10.83 11.37
N ARG A 521 -11.87 -11.18 12.65
CA ARG A 521 -11.97 -12.56 13.16
C ARG A 521 -13.13 -12.69 14.14
N LEU A 522 -13.76 -13.86 14.12
CA LEU A 522 -14.79 -14.27 15.08
C LEU A 522 -14.22 -15.38 15.95
N HIS A 523 -14.02 -15.15 17.26
CA HIS A 523 -13.59 -16.19 18.20
C HIS A 523 -14.79 -16.75 18.94
N PHE A 524 -14.80 -18.07 19.11
CA PHE A 524 -15.88 -18.77 19.79
C PHE A 524 -15.37 -19.87 20.73
N PHE A 525 -16.23 -20.23 21.68
CA PHE A 525 -16.04 -21.34 22.62
C PHE A 525 -17.20 -22.32 22.49
N ASP A 526 -16.86 -23.57 22.17
CA ASP A 526 -17.81 -24.66 22.05
C ASP A 526 -18.07 -25.28 23.43
N ASP A 527 -19.26 -25.01 23.98
CA ASP A 527 -19.79 -25.64 25.19
C ASP A 527 -20.99 -26.55 24.85
N THR A 528 -21.13 -26.94 23.58
CA THR A 528 -22.25 -27.75 23.11
C THR A 528 -22.37 -29.11 23.82
N PRO A 529 -21.28 -29.80 24.22
CA PRO A 529 -21.39 -31.05 24.96
C PRO A 529 -22.00 -30.91 26.36
N ARG A 530 -21.97 -29.71 26.96
CA ARG A 530 -22.45 -29.46 28.33
C ARG A 530 -23.76 -28.68 28.34
N SER A 531 -23.80 -27.53 27.68
CA SER A 531 -24.96 -26.62 27.68
C SER A 531 -25.76 -26.65 26.39
N GLY A 532 -25.21 -27.26 25.32
CA GLY A 532 -25.78 -27.15 23.98
C GLY A 532 -25.63 -25.76 23.36
N LEU A 533 -24.79 -24.89 23.94
CA LEU A 533 -24.59 -23.51 23.50
C LEU A 533 -23.16 -23.27 23.01
N LEU A 534 -23.04 -22.28 22.12
CA LEU A 534 -21.79 -21.77 21.59
C LEU A 534 -21.65 -20.30 21.99
N TYR A 535 -20.50 -19.94 22.58
CA TYR A 535 -20.24 -18.59 23.06
C TYR A 535 -19.34 -17.84 22.09
N VAL A 536 -19.80 -16.72 21.55
CA VAL A 536 -18.99 -15.84 20.70
C VAL A 536 -18.40 -14.73 21.56
N GLY A 537 -17.14 -14.91 21.95
CA GLY A 537 -16.44 -13.99 22.84
C GLY A 537 -15.81 -12.79 22.13
N TYR A 538 -15.68 -12.82 20.80
CA TYR A 538 -15.11 -11.73 20.03
C TYR A 538 -15.54 -11.76 18.56
N LEU A 539 -15.92 -10.61 18.03
CA LEU A 539 -16.04 -10.35 16.59
C LEU A 539 -15.49 -8.95 16.31
N GLY A 540 -14.32 -8.87 15.69
CA GLY A 540 -13.58 -7.61 15.57
C GLY A 540 -12.29 -7.74 14.76
N PRO A 541 -11.48 -6.68 14.70
CA PRO A 541 -10.16 -6.71 14.06
C PRO A 541 -9.28 -7.87 14.53
N HIS A 542 -8.30 -8.29 13.72
CA HIS A 542 -7.37 -9.34 14.12
C HIS A 542 -6.67 -9.01 15.44
N LEU A 543 -6.66 -9.94 16.40
CA LEU A 543 -5.87 -9.83 17.63
C LEU A 543 -4.37 -9.95 17.34
N ARG A 544 -3.49 -9.41 18.18
CA ARG A 544 -2.04 -9.40 17.85
C ARG A 544 -1.47 -10.81 17.72
N ASN A 545 -0.46 -10.98 16.87
CA ASN A 545 0.21 -12.26 16.62
C ASN A 545 1.73 -12.04 16.38
N SER A 546 2.44 -13.02 15.83
CA SER A 546 3.88 -12.90 15.53
C SER A 546 4.21 -11.96 14.36
N LEU A 547 3.22 -11.51 13.59
CA LEU A 547 3.35 -10.72 12.37
C LEU A 547 2.77 -9.29 12.49
N THR A 548 1.98 -9.03 13.53
CA THR A 548 1.34 -7.74 13.88
C THR A 548 1.48 -7.47 15.36
#